data_AF-Q5RF08-F1
#
_entry.id   AF-Q5RF08-F1
#
_cell.length_a   1.000
_cell.length_b   1.000
_cell.length_c   1.000
_cell.angle_alpha   90.00
_cell.angle_beta   90.00
_cell.angle_gamma   90.00
#
_symmetry.space_group_name_H-M   'P 1'
#
loop_
_entity.id
_entity.type
_entity.pdbx_description
1 polymer ?
#
loop_
_entity_poly.entity_id
_entity_poly.type
_entity_poly.pdbx_seq_one_letter_code
_entity_poly.pdbx_strand_id
1 'polypeptide(L)'
;MASGSNWLSGVNVVLVMAYGSLVFVLLFIFVKRQIMRFAMKSRRGPHVPVGHNAPKDLKEEIDIRLSRVQDIKYEPQLLADDDARLLQLETQGNQSCYNYLYRMKALDAIRTSEIPFHSEGRHPRSLMGKNFRSYLLDLRNTSTPFKGVRKALIDTLLDGYETARYGTGVFGQNEYLRYQEALSELATA
;
A
#
# COMPACT_ATOMS: atom_id res chain seq x y z
N MET A 1 18.90 -60.82 -48.58
CA MET A 1 17.95 -59.67 -48.50
C MET A 1 18.01 -58.91 -47.16
N ALA A 2 19.06 -59.05 -46.32
CA ALA A 2 19.04 -58.48 -44.95
C ALA A 2 19.57 -57.03 -44.80
N SER A 3 20.35 -56.49 -45.74
CA SER A 3 20.99 -55.17 -45.58
C SER A 3 20.04 -53.97 -45.55
N GLY A 4 18.85 -54.06 -46.16
CA GLY A 4 17.90 -52.94 -46.19
C GLY A 4 17.31 -52.61 -44.82
N SER A 5 17.11 -53.61 -43.96
CA SER A 5 16.46 -53.44 -42.65
C SER A 5 17.31 -52.64 -41.65
N ASN A 6 18.61 -52.93 -41.57
CA ASN A 6 19.54 -52.26 -40.65
C ASN A 6 19.74 -50.77 -41.01
N TRP A 7 19.76 -50.44 -42.30
CA TRP A 7 19.89 -49.04 -42.76
C TRP A 7 18.63 -48.24 -42.44
N LEU A 8 17.44 -48.80 -42.68
CA LEU A 8 16.17 -48.20 -42.28
C LEU A 8 16.09 -48.01 -40.76
N SER A 9 16.62 -48.96 -39.97
CA SER A 9 16.72 -48.82 -38.52
C SER A 9 17.62 -47.65 -38.11
N GLY A 10 18.79 -47.48 -38.75
CA GLY A 10 19.69 -46.36 -38.48
C GLY A 10 19.07 -45.00 -38.82
N VAL A 11 18.44 -44.87 -39.99
CA VAL A 11 17.73 -43.66 -40.41
C VAL A 11 16.58 -43.33 -39.46
N ASN A 12 15.79 -44.33 -39.06
CA ASN A 12 14.69 -44.13 -38.10
C ASN A 12 15.20 -43.62 -36.74
N VAL A 13 16.33 -44.14 -36.24
CA VAL A 13 16.93 -43.67 -34.97
C VAL A 13 17.35 -42.19 -35.09
N VAL A 14 17.99 -41.80 -36.19
CA VAL A 14 18.39 -40.40 -36.42
C VAL A 14 17.17 -39.48 -36.52
N LEU A 15 16.11 -39.91 -37.22
CA LEU A 15 14.86 -39.15 -37.30
C LEU A 15 14.22 -38.97 -35.93
N VAL A 16 14.13 -40.02 -35.11
CA VAL A 16 13.56 -39.93 -33.75
C VAL A 16 14.37 -38.97 -32.88
N MET A 17 15.71 -38.99 -32.95
CA MET A 17 16.57 -38.06 -32.21
C MET A 17 16.39 -36.61 -32.67
N ALA A 18 16.35 -36.37 -33.99
CA ALA A 18 16.16 -35.04 -34.56
C ALA A 18 14.77 -34.47 -34.24
N TYR A 19 13.70 -35.24 -34.44
CA TYR A 19 12.34 -34.82 -34.12
C TYR A 19 12.12 -34.70 -32.61
N GLY A 20 12.67 -35.61 -31.81
CA GLY A 20 12.56 -35.57 -30.35
C GLY A 20 13.23 -34.33 -29.76
N SER A 21 14.45 -34.01 -30.21
CA SER A 21 15.13 -32.77 -29.80
C SER A 21 14.41 -31.51 -30.29
N LEU A 22 13.90 -31.51 -31.53
CA LEU A 22 13.11 -30.40 -32.07
C LEU A 22 11.85 -30.13 -31.22
N VAL A 23 11.10 -31.17 -30.87
CA VAL A 23 9.89 -31.06 -30.02
C VAL A 23 10.26 -30.53 -28.63
N PHE A 24 11.36 -31.01 -28.04
CA PHE A 24 11.81 -30.55 -26.73
C PHE A 24 12.20 -29.07 -26.73
N VAL A 25 12.93 -28.61 -27.77
CA VAL A 25 13.29 -27.20 -27.96
C VAL A 25 12.04 -26.33 -28.15
N LEU A 26 11.07 -26.79 -28.95
CA LEU A 26 9.80 -26.08 -29.14
C LEU A 26 9.02 -25.97 -27.82
N LEU A 27 8.90 -27.05 -27.05
CA LEU A 27 8.24 -27.03 -25.74
C LEU A 27 8.92 -26.03 -24.79
N PHE A 28 10.25 -25.99 -24.75
CA PHE A 28 10.98 -25.03 -23.92
C PHE A 28 10.69 -23.58 -24.32
N ILE A 29 10.66 -23.28 -25.62
CA ILE A 29 10.30 -21.95 -26.12
C ILE A 29 8.85 -21.61 -25.77
N PHE A 30 7.91 -22.56 -25.91
CA PHE A 30 6.51 -22.35 -25.55
C PHE A 30 6.32 -22.10 -24.06
N VAL A 31 6.96 -22.89 -23.18
CA VAL A 31 6.91 -22.70 -21.73
C VAL A 31 7.52 -21.35 -21.35
N LYS A 32 8.72 -21.03 -21.84
CA LYS A 32 9.37 -19.73 -21.61
C LYS A 32 8.48 -18.57 -22.08
N ARG A 33 7.85 -18.72 -23.25
CA ARG A 33 6.94 -17.72 -23.82
C ARG A 33 5.62 -17.61 -23.06
N GLN A 34 5.07 -18.72 -22.55
CA GLN A 34 3.86 -18.73 -21.73
C GLN A 34 4.12 -18.07 -20.38
N ILE A 35 5.22 -18.41 -19.70
CA ILE A 35 5.63 -17.76 -18.44
C ILE A 35 5.81 -16.25 -18.66
N MET A 36 6.51 -15.84 -19.73
CA MET A 36 6.69 -14.43 -20.07
C MET A 36 5.36 -13.73 -20.37
N ARG A 37 4.47 -14.34 -21.18
CA ARG A 37 3.16 -13.75 -21.50
C ARG A 37 2.28 -13.65 -20.25
N PHE A 38 2.29 -14.65 -19.38
CA PHE A 38 1.54 -14.64 -18.13
C PHE A 38 2.07 -13.57 -17.17
N ALA A 39 3.40 -13.46 -17.02
CA ALA A 39 4.04 -12.40 -16.24
C ALA A 39 3.75 -10.99 -16.79
N MET A 40 3.69 -10.84 -18.12
CA MET A 40 3.39 -9.56 -18.77
C MET A 40 1.90 -9.19 -18.68
N LYS A 41 0.98 -10.17 -18.81
CA LYS A 41 -0.47 -9.92 -18.74
C LYS A 41 -0.94 -9.72 -17.31
N SER A 42 -0.39 -10.46 -16.34
CA SER A 42 -0.73 -10.30 -14.91
C SER A 42 -0.36 -8.94 -14.33
N ARG A 43 0.66 -8.25 -14.88
CA ARG A 43 0.99 -6.87 -14.49
C ARG A 43 -0.04 -5.82 -14.93
N ARG A 44 -0.96 -6.15 -15.85
CA ARG A 44 -2.04 -5.24 -16.26
C ARG A 44 -3.17 -5.32 -15.25
N GLY A 45 -2.95 -4.76 -14.06
CA GLY A 45 -4.06 -4.35 -13.21
C GLY A 45 -4.91 -3.26 -13.91
N PRO A 46 -6.06 -2.87 -13.34
CA PRO A 46 -6.94 -1.83 -13.90
C PRO A 46 -6.25 -0.46 -14.11
N HIS A 47 -5.02 -0.29 -13.61
CA HIS A 47 -4.19 0.88 -13.82
C HIS A 47 -2.93 0.51 -14.61
N VAL A 48 -2.60 1.32 -15.61
CA VAL A 48 -1.28 1.29 -16.25
C VAL A 48 -0.23 1.75 -15.21
N PRO A 49 0.95 1.10 -15.15
CA PRO A 49 2.01 1.54 -14.24
C PRO A 49 2.41 2.98 -14.57
N VAL A 50 2.78 3.73 -13.53
CA VAL A 50 3.32 5.09 -13.69
C VAL A 50 4.52 5.02 -14.65
N GLY A 51 4.51 5.82 -15.72
CA GLY A 51 5.56 5.78 -16.74
C GLY A 51 5.44 4.66 -17.79
N HIS A 52 4.26 4.04 -17.99
CA HIS A 52 4.06 2.97 -18.99
C HIS A 52 4.60 3.29 -20.41
N ASN A 53 4.46 4.54 -20.86
CA ASN A 53 4.91 5.00 -22.19
C ASN A 53 6.24 5.79 -22.13
N ALA A 54 6.91 5.84 -20.97
CA ALA A 54 8.18 6.52 -20.84
C ALA A 54 9.32 5.68 -21.46
N PRO A 55 10.38 6.32 -21.99
CA PRO A 55 11.62 5.63 -22.33
C PRO A 55 12.13 4.81 -21.14
N LYS A 56 12.82 3.69 -21.42
CA LYS A 56 13.24 2.73 -20.38
C LYS A 56 13.98 3.42 -19.23
N ASP A 57 14.94 4.28 -19.55
CA ASP A 57 15.75 4.99 -18.54
C ASP A 57 14.89 5.93 -17.68
N LEU A 58 13.92 6.61 -18.29
CA LEU A 58 13.00 7.49 -17.55
C LEU A 58 12.03 6.67 -16.68
N LYS A 59 11.57 5.52 -17.16
CA LYS A 59 10.74 4.61 -16.38
C LYS A 59 11.49 4.07 -15.16
N GLU A 60 12.75 3.67 -15.34
CA GLU A 60 13.61 3.23 -14.23
C GLU A 60 13.80 4.36 -13.20
N GLU A 61 14.05 5.59 -13.66
CA GLU A 61 14.15 6.76 -12.77
C GLU A 61 12.84 7.06 -12.03
N ILE A 62 11.69 6.93 -12.68
CA ILE A 62 10.36 7.07 -12.05
C ILE A 62 10.19 6.00 -10.95
N ASP A 63 10.49 4.75 -11.26
CA ASP A 63 10.38 3.64 -10.30
C ASP A 63 11.32 3.86 -9.10
N ILE A 64 12.56 4.30 -9.34
CA ILE A 64 13.52 4.67 -8.30
C ILE A 64 12.96 5.79 -7.42
N ARG A 65 12.42 6.86 -8.00
CA ARG A 65 11.86 7.99 -7.24
C ARG A 65 10.61 7.60 -6.45
N LEU A 66 9.70 6.82 -7.03
CA LEU A 66 8.53 6.30 -6.32
C LEU A 66 8.93 5.38 -5.16
N SER A 67 9.99 4.58 -5.34
CA SER A 67 10.52 3.73 -4.27
C SER A 67 11.13 4.52 -3.09
N ARG A 68 11.44 5.81 -3.26
CA ARG A 68 11.86 6.68 -2.15
C ARG A 68 10.69 7.21 -1.34
N VAL A 69 9.47 7.21 -1.89
CA VAL A 69 8.27 7.74 -1.21
C VAL A 69 7.94 6.93 0.04
N GLN A 70 8.14 5.60 0.03
CA GLN A 70 7.96 4.73 1.20
C GLN A 70 8.92 5.05 2.36
N ASP A 71 10.05 5.70 2.07
CA ASP A 71 11.05 6.07 3.08
C ASP A 71 10.74 7.43 3.72
N ILE A 72 9.86 8.23 3.13
CA ILE A 72 9.43 9.51 3.70
C ILE A 72 8.68 9.25 5.01
N LYS A 73 9.24 9.74 6.12
CA LYS A 73 8.63 9.65 7.46
C LYS A 73 8.05 10.99 7.94
N TYR A 74 8.41 12.09 7.28
CA TYR A 74 7.89 13.40 7.61
C TYR A 74 6.44 13.53 7.17
N GLU A 75 5.59 13.96 8.08
CA GLU A 75 4.20 14.30 7.81
C GLU A 75 4.07 15.82 7.95
N PRO A 76 3.60 16.58 6.94
CA PRO A 76 3.31 18.01 7.07
C PRO A 76 1.96 18.26 7.76
N GLN A 77 1.79 19.44 8.37
CA GLN A 77 0.47 19.96 8.74
C GLN A 77 -0.28 20.34 7.46
N LEU A 78 -1.53 19.91 7.33
CA LEU A 78 -2.31 20.05 6.08
C LEU A 78 -3.22 21.28 6.08
N LEU A 79 -3.66 21.69 7.27
CA LEU A 79 -4.54 22.83 7.49
C LEU A 79 -3.90 23.79 8.49
N ALA A 80 -3.79 25.05 8.09
CA ALA A 80 -3.47 26.14 9.01
C ALA A 80 -4.73 26.51 9.82
N ASP A 81 -4.54 27.13 10.99
CA ASP A 81 -5.66 27.52 11.86
C ASP A 81 -6.57 28.57 11.20
N ASP A 82 -6.03 29.39 10.29
CA ASP A 82 -6.70 30.45 9.54
C ASP A 82 -7.06 30.06 8.10
N ASP A 83 -7.03 28.77 7.77
CA ASP A 83 -7.31 28.30 6.41
C ASP A 83 -8.75 28.63 5.98
N ALA A 84 -8.88 29.40 4.90
CA ALA A 84 -10.18 29.80 4.35
C ALA A 84 -11.11 28.59 4.04
N ARG A 85 -10.54 27.41 3.75
CA ARG A 85 -11.31 26.18 3.52
C ARG A 85 -12.02 25.69 4.79
N LEU A 86 -11.45 25.94 5.97
CA LEU A 86 -12.09 25.61 7.25
C LEU A 86 -13.29 26.53 7.52
N LEU A 87 -13.13 27.83 7.26
CA LEU A 87 -14.24 28.80 7.39
C LEU A 87 -15.41 28.45 6.45
N GLN A 88 -15.10 28.00 5.23
CA GLN A 88 -16.12 27.52 4.29
C GLN A 88 -16.82 26.26 4.78
N LEU A 89 -16.07 25.32 5.38
CA LEU A 89 -16.63 24.10 5.95
C LEU A 89 -17.63 24.40 7.08
N GLU A 90 -17.32 25.37 7.94
CA GLU A 90 -18.20 25.82 9.02
C GLU A 90 -19.44 26.54 8.48
N THR A 91 -19.27 27.39 7.46
CA THR A 91 -20.37 28.17 6.88
C THR A 91 -21.35 27.29 6.09
N GLN A 92 -20.87 26.27 5.38
CA GLN A 92 -21.70 25.43 4.51
C GLN A 92 -22.37 24.24 5.24
N GLY A 93 -21.93 23.89 6.46
CA GLY A 93 -22.48 22.78 7.23
C GLY A 93 -22.35 21.40 6.56
N ASN A 94 -23.11 20.41 7.08
CA ASN A 94 -23.05 18.99 6.68
C ASN A 94 -23.36 18.71 5.19
N GLN A 95 -23.75 19.72 4.40
CA GLN A 95 -24.12 19.57 2.99
C GLN A 95 -22.93 19.65 2.03
N SER A 96 -21.73 20.01 2.51
CA SER A 96 -20.58 20.17 1.63
C SER A 96 -19.93 18.84 1.23
N CYS A 97 -19.50 18.75 -0.03
CA CYS A 97 -18.76 17.61 -0.59
C CYS A 97 -17.27 17.58 -0.14
N TYR A 98 -16.91 18.30 0.92
CA TYR A 98 -15.51 18.47 1.35
C TYR A 98 -15.01 17.33 2.26
N ASN A 99 -15.23 16.08 1.86
CA ASN A 99 -14.71 14.90 2.56
C ASN A 99 -13.18 14.96 2.74
N TYR A 100 -12.45 15.55 1.79
CA TYR A 100 -11.00 15.72 1.89
C TYR A 100 -10.59 16.62 3.06
N LEU A 101 -11.40 17.63 3.44
CA LEU A 101 -11.10 18.49 4.59
C LEU A 101 -11.22 17.72 5.90
N TYR A 102 -12.26 16.88 6.06
CA TYR A 102 -12.37 16.00 7.23
C TYR A 102 -11.21 15.02 7.35
N ARG A 103 -10.72 14.50 6.21
CA ARG A 103 -9.51 13.67 6.18
C ARG A 103 -8.28 14.43 6.63
N MET A 104 -8.08 15.65 6.12
CA MET A 104 -6.98 16.52 6.53
C MET A 104 -7.05 16.84 8.03
N LYS A 105 -8.24 17.20 8.54
CA LYS A 105 -8.47 17.44 9.98
C LYS A 105 -8.12 16.21 10.83
N ALA A 106 -8.50 15.00 10.40
CA ALA A 106 -8.19 13.78 11.14
C ALA A 106 -6.67 13.51 11.24
N LEU A 107 -5.93 13.77 10.15
CA LEU A 107 -4.48 13.62 10.10
C LEU A 107 -3.75 14.68 10.94
N ASP A 108 -4.24 15.91 10.96
CA ASP A 108 -3.68 16.96 11.80
C ASP A 108 -4.02 16.77 13.28
N ALA A 109 -5.22 16.29 13.61
CA ALA A 109 -5.67 16.08 14.99
C ALA A 109 -4.82 15.05 15.76
N ILE A 110 -4.38 13.97 15.11
CA ILE A 110 -3.51 12.99 15.77
C ILE A 110 -2.12 13.55 16.05
N ARG A 111 -1.63 14.47 15.23
CA ARG A 111 -0.35 15.13 15.47
C ARG A 111 -0.41 16.04 16.68
N THR A 112 -1.51 16.78 16.83
CA THR A 112 -1.71 17.68 17.97
C THR A 112 -2.18 16.94 19.23
N SER A 113 -2.54 15.66 19.12
CA SER A 113 -2.92 14.85 20.27
C SER A 113 -1.74 14.71 21.25
N GLU A 114 -2.08 14.63 22.54
CA GLU A 114 -1.12 14.46 23.64
C GLU A 114 -0.50 13.04 23.69
N ILE A 115 -0.76 12.21 22.68
CA ILE A 115 -0.14 10.89 22.59
C ILE A 115 1.38 11.09 22.51
N PRO A 116 2.16 10.47 23.40
CA PRO A 116 3.57 10.81 23.58
C PRO A 116 4.45 10.24 22.46
N PHE A 117 4.36 10.77 21.24
CA PHE A 117 5.19 10.32 20.11
C PHE A 117 6.68 10.61 20.29
N HIS A 118 7.03 11.54 21.19
CA HIS A 118 8.38 12.06 21.34
C HIS A 118 9.19 11.46 22.51
N SER A 119 8.55 10.81 23.48
CA SER A 119 9.26 10.28 24.64
C SER A 119 9.83 8.89 24.34
N GLU A 120 11.15 8.74 24.53
CA GLU A 120 11.82 7.44 24.72
C GLU A 120 11.91 6.52 23.49
N GLY A 121 12.64 6.97 22.46
CA GLY A 121 13.65 6.17 21.74
C GLY A 121 13.25 4.95 20.89
N ARG A 122 12.12 4.28 21.11
CA ARG A 122 11.80 3.01 20.43
C ARG A 122 11.01 3.19 19.13
N HIS A 123 10.08 4.16 19.08
CA HIS A 123 9.25 4.45 17.90
C HIS A 123 9.00 5.94 17.55
N PRO A 124 9.95 6.89 17.72
CA PRO A 124 9.56 8.30 17.83
C PRO A 124 9.30 9.07 16.51
N ARG A 125 8.99 8.44 15.36
CA ARG A 125 8.88 9.19 14.08
C ARG A 125 7.85 8.72 13.07
N SER A 126 7.07 7.67 13.32
CA SER A 126 6.26 7.09 12.25
C SER A 126 4.84 6.76 12.70
N LEU A 127 3.95 7.75 12.56
CA LEU A 127 2.50 7.55 12.45
C LEU A 127 2.11 6.68 11.22
N MET A 128 3.07 6.34 10.37
CA MET A 128 2.82 5.62 9.12
C MET A 128 2.55 4.13 9.34
N GLY A 129 1.31 3.73 9.02
CA GLY A 129 0.90 2.36 8.72
C GLY A 129 1.13 1.36 9.87
N LYS A 130 1.76 0.23 9.56
CA LYS A 130 1.95 -0.91 10.50
C LYS A 130 2.68 -0.53 11.79
N ASN A 131 3.50 0.52 11.75
CA ASN A 131 4.24 1.00 12.92
C ASN A 131 3.32 1.69 13.92
N PHE A 132 2.29 2.40 13.45
CA PHE A 132 1.37 3.12 14.31
C PHE A 132 0.47 2.18 15.13
N ARG A 133 -0.07 1.14 14.49
CA ARG A 133 -0.81 0.08 15.19
C ARG A 133 0.02 -0.59 16.27
N SER A 134 1.24 -1.02 15.93
CA SER A 134 2.14 -1.68 16.88
C SER A 134 2.49 -0.75 18.04
N TYR A 135 2.73 0.52 17.74
CA TYR A 135 3.02 1.55 18.74
C TYR A 135 1.87 1.76 19.74
N LEU A 136 0.62 1.91 19.29
CA LEU A 136 -0.52 2.05 20.20
C LEU A 136 -0.74 0.80 21.08
N LEU A 137 -0.52 -0.39 20.51
CA LEU A 137 -0.62 -1.64 21.26
C LEU A 137 0.49 -1.75 22.34
N ASP A 138 1.71 -1.33 22.01
CA ASP A 138 2.84 -1.30 22.95
C ASP A 138 2.64 -0.23 24.03
N LEU A 139 2.12 0.95 23.66
CA LEU A 139 1.81 2.03 24.60
C LEU A 139 0.78 1.58 25.64
N ARG A 140 -0.27 0.87 25.21
CA ARG A 140 -1.26 0.24 26.11
C ARG A 140 -0.63 -0.75 27.10
N ASN A 141 0.39 -1.49 26.66
CA ASN A 141 1.02 -2.52 27.47
C ASN A 141 2.08 -1.95 28.44
N THR A 142 2.69 -0.81 28.10
CA THR A 142 3.89 -0.29 28.80
C THR A 142 3.65 0.98 29.61
N SER A 143 2.71 1.86 29.23
CA SER A 143 2.58 3.22 29.78
C SER A 143 1.39 3.37 30.73
N THR A 144 1.58 4.10 31.84
CA THR A 144 0.63 4.18 32.97
C THR A 144 -0.59 5.12 32.84
N PRO A 145 -0.75 6.02 31.85
CA PRO A 145 -2.09 6.54 31.52
C PRO A 145 -2.85 5.52 30.65
N PHE A 146 -2.20 4.99 29.62
CA PHE A 146 -2.84 4.10 28.64
C PHE A 146 -3.12 2.65 29.12
N LYS A 147 -2.72 2.32 30.36
CA LYS A 147 -2.87 0.98 30.95
C LYS A 147 -4.32 0.72 31.34
N GLY A 148 -5.12 0.24 30.38
CA GLY A 148 -6.54 -0.06 30.57
C GLY A 148 -7.41 0.31 29.37
N VAL A 149 -6.84 1.05 28.42
CA VAL A 149 -7.50 1.40 27.16
C VAL A 149 -8.05 0.14 26.47
N ARG A 150 -9.34 0.17 26.16
CA ARG A 150 -10.02 -0.93 25.47
C ARG A 150 -9.38 -1.13 24.09
N LYS A 151 -9.08 -2.39 23.74
CA LYS A 151 -8.60 -2.73 22.39
C LYS A 151 -9.52 -2.20 21.28
N ALA A 152 -10.83 -2.23 21.52
CA ALA A 152 -11.84 -1.70 20.59
C ALA A 152 -11.70 -0.19 20.33
N LEU A 153 -11.21 0.59 21.30
CA LEU A 153 -10.94 2.01 21.13
C LEU A 153 -9.76 2.23 20.19
N ILE A 154 -8.66 1.48 20.42
CA ILE A 154 -7.47 1.48 19.56
C ILE A 154 -7.84 1.06 18.13
N ASP A 155 -8.63 -0.01 17.97
CA ASP A 155 -9.08 -0.47 16.66
C ASP A 155 -9.93 0.61 15.95
N THR A 156 -10.86 1.27 16.66
CA THR A 156 -11.68 2.37 16.10
C THR A 156 -10.83 3.57 15.67
N LEU A 157 -9.84 3.96 16.48
CA LEU A 157 -8.93 5.05 16.14
C LEU A 157 -8.08 4.72 14.90
N LEU A 158 -7.53 3.50 14.86
CA LEU A 158 -6.73 3.02 13.73
C LEU A 158 -7.54 2.95 12.44
N ASP A 159 -8.75 2.38 12.50
CA ASP A 159 -9.65 2.31 11.35
C ASP A 159 -9.99 3.70 10.82
N GLY A 160 -10.24 4.67 11.72
CA GLY A 160 -10.47 6.07 11.36
C GLY A 160 -9.25 6.72 10.68
N TYR A 161 -8.05 6.55 11.26
CA TYR A 161 -6.80 7.08 10.69
C TYR A 161 -6.47 6.45 9.33
N GLU A 162 -6.55 5.12 9.21
CA GLU A 162 -6.28 4.41 7.96
C GLU A 162 -7.30 4.75 6.87
N THR A 163 -8.57 4.88 7.22
CA THR A 163 -9.62 5.32 6.29
C THR A 163 -9.37 6.76 5.83
N ALA A 164 -9.03 7.66 6.75
CA ALA A 164 -8.74 9.05 6.40
C ALA A 164 -7.52 9.16 5.47
N ARG A 165 -6.45 8.39 5.75
CA ARG A 165 -5.17 8.45 5.04
C ARG A 165 -5.15 7.71 3.72
N TYR A 166 -5.59 6.46 3.71
CA TYR A 166 -5.43 5.52 2.60
C TYR A 166 -6.78 5.06 2.02
N GLY A 167 -7.87 5.21 2.76
CA GLY A 167 -9.19 4.77 2.34
C GLY A 167 -9.66 5.50 1.09
N THR A 168 -10.35 4.80 0.20
CA THR A 168 -10.97 5.37 -1.01
C THR A 168 -12.45 5.74 -0.81
N GLY A 169 -13.03 5.35 0.32
CA GLY A 169 -14.44 5.58 0.66
C GLY A 169 -14.78 7.00 1.12
N VAL A 170 -16.02 7.20 1.52
CA VAL A 170 -16.46 8.47 2.14
C VAL A 170 -15.86 8.58 3.54
N PHE A 171 -15.29 9.75 3.83
CA PHE A 171 -14.86 10.12 5.18
C PHE A 171 -15.31 11.56 5.38
N GLY A 172 -16.48 11.71 5.98
CA GLY A 172 -17.11 12.99 6.23
C GLY A 172 -17.09 13.34 7.71
N GLN A 173 -18.07 14.15 8.11
CA GLN A 173 -18.18 14.65 9.47
C GLN A 173 -18.47 13.55 10.50
N ASN A 174 -19.34 12.60 10.17
CA ASN A 174 -19.71 11.52 11.10
C ASN A 174 -18.50 10.63 11.41
N GLU A 175 -17.73 10.27 10.38
CA GLU A 175 -16.50 9.50 10.53
C GLU A 175 -15.44 10.29 11.31
N TYR A 176 -15.31 11.59 11.02
CA TYR A 176 -14.42 12.47 11.75
C TYR A 176 -14.80 12.62 13.23
N LEU A 177 -16.07 12.81 13.56
CA LEU A 177 -16.54 12.94 14.94
C LEU A 177 -16.27 11.65 15.74
N ARG A 178 -16.60 10.49 15.17
CA ARG A 178 -16.31 9.20 15.79
C ARG A 178 -14.80 8.99 16.02
N TYR A 179 -13.98 9.42 15.06
CA TYR A 179 -12.53 9.39 15.20
C TYR A 179 -12.03 10.36 16.28
N GLN A 180 -12.58 11.57 16.33
CA GLN A 180 -12.22 12.59 17.31
C GLN A 180 -12.61 12.18 18.73
N GLU A 181 -13.78 11.57 18.91
CA GLU A 181 -14.22 10.97 20.18
C GLU A 181 -13.26 9.86 20.63
N ALA A 182 -12.85 8.99 19.70
CA ALA A 182 -11.89 7.95 20.02
C ALA A 182 -10.52 8.52 20.43
N LEU A 183 -10.10 9.61 19.79
CA LEU A 183 -8.86 10.30 20.09
C LEU A 183 -8.90 11.02 21.45
N SER A 184 -10.02 11.67 21.79
CA SER A 184 -10.20 12.34 23.08
C SER A 184 -10.33 11.35 24.23
N GLU A 185 -11.03 10.23 24.04
CA GLU A 185 -11.09 9.13 25.02
C GLU A 185 -9.68 8.54 25.25
N LEU A 186 -8.86 8.46 24.20
CA LEU A 186 -7.49 7.98 24.33
C LEU A 186 -6.58 9.00 25.03
N ALA A 187 -6.73 10.29 24.76
CA ALA A 187 -5.92 11.35 25.38
C ALA A 187 -6.26 11.58 26.87
N THR A 188 -7.49 11.25 27.28
CA THR A 188 -7.95 11.38 28.67
C THR A 188 -7.74 10.12 29.52
N ALA A 189 -7.21 9.04 28.92
CA ALA A 189 -6.99 7.74 29.58
C ALA A 189 -5.78 7.75 30.53
#